data_AF-A0A354UYD5-F1
#
_entry.id   AF-A0A354UYD5-F1
#
_cell.length_a   1.000
_cell.length_b   1.000
_cell.length_c   1.000
_cell.angle_alpha   90.00
_cell.angle_beta   90.00
_cell.angle_gamma   90.00
#
_symmetry.space_group_name_H-M   'P 1'
#
loop_
_entity.id
_entity.type
_entity.pdbx_description
1 polymer ?
#
loop_
_entity_poly.entity_id
_entity_poly.type
_entity_poly.pdbx_seq_one_letter_code
_entity_poly.pdbx_strand_id
1 'polypeptide(L)'
;MYATLDGVGSARALERLCSHHAAYRWLCGGVPVNHDMLSAFRRDGGALLDAVLTHSLTGLIAEGLVGLEEVAIDGTKVRSLAGHSSMAGLDRLARIETLVVERIAGLKQDLDEHAGSAERIKGALDRLVELEVEKAGARKRTGAKPSASRWCRCGTSRCAGCG
;
A
#
# COMPACT_ATOMS: atom_id res chain seq x y z
N MET A 1 -2.55 -3.03 -1.66
CA MET A 1 -3.51 -1.93 -1.44
C MET A 1 -2.83 -0.64 -1.01
N TYR A 2 -2.02 -0.60 0.05
CA TYR A 2 -1.31 0.65 0.45
C TYR A 2 -0.50 1.29 -0.70
N ALA A 3 0.26 0.48 -1.43
CA ALA A 3 0.96 0.93 -2.64
C ALA A 3 0.06 1.57 -3.70
N THR A 4 -1.15 1.04 -3.88
CA THR A 4 -2.12 1.55 -4.85
C THR A 4 -2.67 2.91 -4.43
N LEU A 5 -2.84 3.13 -3.11
CA LEU A 5 -3.26 4.42 -2.55
C LEU A 5 -2.19 5.49 -2.73
N ASP A 6 -0.92 5.13 -2.53
CA ASP A 6 0.22 6.01 -2.80
C ASP A 6 0.52 6.16 -4.31
N GLY A 7 -0.32 5.58 -5.19
CA GLY A 7 -0.15 5.64 -6.64
C GLY A 7 1.04 4.84 -7.18
N VAL A 8 1.64 3.98 -6.37
CA VAL A 8 2.83 3.19 -6.70
C VAL A 8 2.43 1.91 -7.46
N GLY A 9 2.49 2.03 -8.78
CA GLY A 9 2.17 0.94 -9.70
C GLY A 9 3.32 -0.01 -10.00
N SER A 10 4.58 0.42 -9.83
CA SER A 10 5.76 -0.36 -10.23
C SER A 10 6.26 -1.29 -9.13
N ALA A 11 6.52 -2.54 -9.50
CA ALA A 11 7.14 -3.52 -8.61
C ALA A 11 8.55 -3.10 -8.18
N ARG A 12 9.30 -2.43 -9.08
CA ARG A 12 10.65 -1.92 -8.80
C ARG A 12 10.61 -0.74 -7.83
N ALA A 13 9.64 0.16 -8.00
CA ALA A 13 9.43 1.27 -7.06
C ALA A 13 9.06 0.73 -5.67
N LEU A 14 8.26 -0.33 -5.61
CA LEU A 14 7.90 -0.98 -4.35
C LEU A 14 9.07 -1.64 -3.63
N GLU A 15 9.89 -2.42 -4.32
CA GLU A 15 11.10 -3.01 -3.76
C GLU A 15 12.01 -1.94 -3.09
N ARG A 16 12.19 -0.79 -3.76
CA ARG A 16 12.92 0.35 -3.19
C ARG A 16 12.22 0.93 -1.97
N LEU A 17 10.92 1.18 -2.03
CA LEU A 17 10.15 1.70 -0.89
C LEU A 17 10.19 0.77 0.32
N CYS A 18 10.09 -0.54 0.10
CA CYS A 18 10.23 -1.57 1.12
C CYS A 18 11.61 -1.56 1.80
N SER A 19 12.63 -1.01 1.15
CA SER A 19 13.98 -0.87 1.73
C SER A 19 14.20 0.49 2.42
N HIS A 20 13.61 1.55 1.88
CA HIS A 20 13.93 2.93 2.28
C HIS A 20 12.89 3.56 3.21
N HIS A 21 11.60 3.26 3.02
CA HIS A 21 10.48 3.92 3.67
C HIS A 21 9.99 3.15 4.91
N ALA A 22 9.76 3.86 6.02
CA ALA A 22 9.40 3.23 7.29
C ALA A 22 8.05 2.49 7.25
N ALA A 23 7.03 3.08 6.62
CA ALA A 23 5.71 2.45 6.50
C ALA A 23 5.75 1.15 5.69
N TYR A 24 6.48 1.12 4.57
CA TYR A 24 6.60 -0.08 3.73
C TYR A 24 7.43 -1.16 4.43
N ARG A 25 8.51 -0.81 5.15
CA ARG A 25 9.24 -1.77 5.98
C ARG A 25 8.38 -2.42 7.06
N TRP A 26 7.53 -1.62 7.71
CA TRP A 26 6.60 -2.14 8.71
C TRP A 26 5.58 -3.08 8.08
N LEU A 27 5.01 -2.71 6.93
CA LEU A 27 4.09 -3.57 6.16
C LEU A 27 4.74 -4.88 5.70
N CYS A 28 6.02 -4.87 5.34
CA CYS A 28 6.74 -6.08 4.95
C CYS A 28 7.06 -7.01 6.12
N GLY A 29 6.96 -6.55 7.37
CA GLY A 29 7.20 -7.39 8.55
C GLY A 29 8.60 -8.00 8.61
N GLY A 30 9.60 -7.38 7.97
CA GLY A 30 10.97 -7.92 7.87
C GLY A 30 11.21 -8.94 6.75
N VAL A 31 10.20 -9.26 5.95
CA VAL A 31 10.37 -10.10 4.75
C VAL A 31 10.98 -9.25 3.62
N PRO A 32 12.10 -9.67 3.01
CA PRO A 32 12.65 -8.99 1.85
C PRO A 32 11.71 -9.18 0.66
N VAL A 33 11.40 -8.08 -0.02
CA VAL A 33 10.48 -8.07 -1.16
C VAL A 33 11.27 -7.77 -2.43
N ASN A 34 11.31 -8.71 -3.38
CA ASN A 34 11.91 -8.53 -4.70
C ASN A 34 10.85 -8.10 -5.72
N HIS A 35 11.20 -7.16 -6.61
CA HIS A 35 10.33 -6.75 -7.71
C HIS A 35 9.91 -7.91 -8.63
N ASP A 36 10.75 -8.93 -8.85
CA ASP A 36 10.40 -10.10 -9.66
C ASP A 36 9.28 -10.90 -9.01
N MET A 37 9.38 -11.12 -7.69
CA MET A 37 8.36 -11.80 -6.89
C MET A 37 7.06 -11.00 -6.87
N LEU A 38 7.14 -9.68 -6.70
CA LEU A 38 5.97 -8.80 -6.76
C LEU A 38 5.30 -8.81 -8.14
N SER A 39 6.11 -8.83 -9.20
CA SER A 39 5.61 -8.87 -10.57
C SER A 39 4.94 -10.21 -10.86
N ALA A 40 5.55 -11.33 -10.43
CA ALA A 40 4.94 -12.65 -10.54
C ALA A 40 3.64 -12.73 -9.73
N PHE A 41 3.65 -12.29 -8.47
CA PHE A 41 2.46 -12.24 -7.64
C PHE A 41 1.34 -11.41 -8.27
N ARG A 42 1.65 -10.26 -8.88
CA ARG A 42 0.64 -9.40 -9.52
C ARG A 42 0.09 -10.00 -10.82
N ARG A 43 0.93 -10.64 -11.63
CA ARG A 43 0.48 -11.32 -12.85
C ARG A 43 -0.38 -12.53 -12.51
N ASP A 44 0.10 -13.36 -11.61
CA ASP A 44 -0.50 -14.68 -11.34
C ASP A 44 -1.67 -14.56 -10.35
N GLY A 45 -1.67 -13.52 -9.50
CA GLY A 45 -2.69 -13.25 -8.48
C GLY A 45 -3.76 -12.23 -8.88
N GLY A 46 -3.81 -11.79 -10.15
CA GLY A 46 -4.79 -10.79 -10.61
C GLY A 46 -6.23 -11.17 -10.28
N ALA A 47 -6.64 -12.38 -10.64
CA ALA A 47 -8.00 -12.88 -10.37
C ALA A 47 -8.33 -12.95 -8.86
N LEU A 48 -7.35 -13.29 -8.02
CA LEU A 48 -7.54 -13.30 -6.57
C LEU A 48 -7.71 -11.88 -6.03
N LEU A 49 -6.88 -10.93 -6.48
CA LEU A 49 -6.97 -9.52 -6.10
C LEU A 49 -8.31 -8.92 -6.52
N ASP A 50 -8.81 -9.28 -7.71
CA ASP A 50 -10.12 -8.89 -8.18
C ASP A 50 -11.23 -9.44 -7.29
N ALA A 51 -11.20 -10.74 -6.98
CA ALA A 51 -12.19 -11.36 -6.12
C ALA A 51 -12.26 -10.68 -4.75
N VAL A 52 -11.09 -10.41 -4.14
CA VAL A 52 -11.02 -9.72 -2.84
C VAL A 52 -11.56 -8.30 -2.94
N LEU A 53 -11.26 -7.58 -4.02
CA LEU A 53 -11.78 -6.23 -4.24
C LEU A 53 -13.30 -6.24 -4.42
N THR A 54 -13.83 -7.14 -5.24
CA THR A 54 -15.27 -7.34 -5.47
C THR A 54 -16.00 -7.63 -4.16
N HIS A 55 -15.51 -8.55 -3.35
CA HIS A 55 -16.14 -8.90 -2.07
C HIS A 55 -16.11 -7.70 -1.10
N SER A 56 -14.99 -6.98 -1.05
CA SER A 56 -14.84 -5.82 -0.18
C SER A 56 -15.80 -4.69 -0.58
N LEU A 57 -15.90 -4.37 -1.89
CA LEU A 57 -16.83 -3.36 -2.41
C LEU A 57 -18.29 -3.78 -2.23
N THR A 58 -18.60 -5.06 -2.46
CA THR A 58 -19.94 -5.62 -2.24
C THR A 58 -20.38 -5.42 -0.79
N GLY A 59 -19.51 -5.73 0.18
CA GLY A 59 -19.77 -5.47 1.59
C GLY A 59 -19.98 -3.98 1.90
N LEU A 60 -19.10 -3.11 1.38
CA LEU A 60 -19.20 -1.67 1.60
C LEU A 60 -20.50 -1.05 1.02
N ILE A 61 -20.91 -1.48 -0.17
CA ILE A 61 -22.17 -1.03 -0.81
C ILE A 61 -23.37 -1.60 -0.07
N ALA A 62 -23.30 -2.85 0.36
CA ALA A 62 -24.35 -3.49 1.15
C ALA A 62 -24.63 -2.72 2.45
N GLU A 63 -23.58 -2.27 3.13
CA GLU A 63 -23.68 -1.45 4.35
C GLU A 63 -24.01 0.03 4.07
N GLY A 64 -24.15 0.43 2.79
CA GLY A 64 -24.47 1.80 2.39
C GLY A 64 -23.32 2.80 2.59
N LEU A 65 -22.10 2.30 2.69
CA LEU A 65 -20.90 3.09 2.98
C LEU A 65 -20.24 3.69 1.73
N VAL A 66 -20.54 3.11 0.57
CA VAL A 66 -20.05 3.52 -0.76
C VAL A 66 -21.17 3.33 -1.78
N GLY A 67 -21.33 4.27 -2.71
CA GLY A 67 -22.25 4.14 -3.85
C GLY A 67 -21.59 3.45 -5.06
N LEU A 68 -22.37 2.74 -5.88
CA LEU A 68 -21.86 2.05 -7.08
C LEU A 68 -21.28 3.03 -8.14
N GLU A 69 -21.83 4.24 -8.21
CA GLU A 69 -21.39 5.32 -9.12
C GLU A 69 -20.12 6.03 -8.60
N GLU A 70 -19.84 5.97 -7.30
CA GLU A 70 -18.80 6.73 -6.61
C GLU A 70 -17.51 5.93 -6.35
N VAL A 71 -17.27 4.87 -7.13
CA VAL A 71 -16.06 4.05 -6.97
C VAL A 71 -14.88 4.78 -7.61
N ALA A 72 -14.34 5.76 -6.89
CA ALA A 72 -13.03 6.35 -7.13
C ALA A 72 -12.08 5.89 -6.02
N ILE A 73 -10.97 5.24 -6.39
CA ILE A 73 -9.95 4.81 -5.42
C ILE A 73 -9.05 6.02 -5.13
N ASP A 74 -9.51 6.89 -4.24
CA ASP A 74 -8.68 7.78 -3.44
C ASP A 74 -9.07 7.57 -1.98
N GLY A 75 -8.09 7.51 -1.07
CA GLY A 75 -8.16 6.96 0.29
C GLY A 75 -9.40 7.36 1.09
N THR A 76 -10.52 6.67 0.88
CA THR A 76 -11.79 7.01 1.50
C THR A 76 -11.82 6.42 2.90
N LYS A 77 -11.81 7.29 3.92
CA LYS A 77 -12.05 6.90 5.30
C LYS A 77 -13.51 6.50 5.45
N VAL A 78 -13.79 5.21 5.33
CA VAL A 78 -15.12 4.65 5.56
C VAL A 78 -15.42 4.60 7.06
N ARG A 79 -16.51 5.26 7.49
CA ARG A 79 -17.05 5.09 8.85
C ARG A 79 -17.76 3.75 8.93
N SER A 80 -17.40 2.89 9.88
CA SER A 80 -18.11 1.64 10.12
C SER A 80 -19.46 1.90 10.80
N LEU A 81 -20.58 1.69 10.11
CA LEU A 81 -21.86 1.37 10.75
C LEU A 81 -21.97 -0.15 10.84
N ALA A 82 -21.60 -0.73 11.98
CA ALA A 82 -21.77 -2.17 12.23
C ALA A 82 -23.00 -2.36 13.16
N GLY A 83 -24.20 -2.16 12.61
CA GLY A 83 -25.45 -2.36 13.34
C GLY A 83 -26.14 -3.65 12.92
N HIS A 84 -26.83 -4.33 13.83
CA HIS A 84 -27.57 -5.57 13.51
C HIS A 84 -28.61 -5.41 12.39
N SER A 85 -29.03 -4.16 12.11
CA SER A 85 -29.99 -3.79 11.06
C SER A 85 -29.34 -3.42 9.72
N SER A 86 -28.00 -3.38 9.61
CA SER A 86 -27.29 -3.02 8.38
C SER A 86 -26.85 -4.23 7.55
N MET A 87 -26.94 -5.44 8.11
CA MET A 87 -26.64 -6.68 7.41
C MET A 87 -27.59 -6.93 6.23
N ALA A 88 -27.02 -7.03 5.03
CA ALA A 88 -27.75 -7.41 3.84
C ALA A 88 -28.08 -8.90 3.81
N GLY A 89 -29.31 -9.25 3.42
CA GLY A 89 -29.68 -10.63 3.11
C GLY A 89 -28.96 -11.16 1.85
N LEU A 90 -28.86 -12.50 1.74
CA LEU A 90 -28.12 -13.18 0.68
C LEU A 90 -28.52 -12.73 -0.73
N ASP A 91 -29.82 -12.61 -1.02
CA ASP A 91 -30.31 -12.18 -2.34
C ASP A 91 -29.90 -10.74 -2.67
N ARG A 92 -29.81 -9.87 -1.66
CA ARG A 92 -29.35 -8.49 -1.85
C ARG A 92 -27.84 -8.46 -2.11
N LEU A 93 -27.07 -9.27 -1.39
CA LEU A 93 -25.63 -9.39 -1.60
C LEU A 93 -25.30 -9.89 -3.02
N ALA A 94 -25.97 -10.95 -3.48
CA ALA A 94 -25.75 -11.50 -4.82
C ALA A 94 -26.03 -10.48 -5.94
N ARG A 95 -27.09 -9.67 -5.79
CA ARG A 95 -27.38 -8.59 -6.74
C ARG A 95 -26.30 -7.51 -6.74
N ILE A 96 -25.84 -7.09 -5.57
CA ILE A 96 -24.77 -6.09 -5.45
C ILE A 96 -23.47 -6.64 -6.04
N GLU A 97 -23.13 -7.90 -5.75
CA GLU A 97 -21.93 -8.55 -6.27
C GLU A 97 -21.92 -8.57 -7.80
N THR A 98 -23.05 -8.91 -8.42
CA THR A 98 -23.19 -8.89 -9.89
C THR A 98 -22.91 -7.50 -10.46
N LEU A 99 -23.52 -6.46 -9.88
CA LEU A 99 -23.30 -5.07 -10.30
C LEU A 99 -21.85 -4.61 -10.11
N VAL A 100 -21.21 -5.01 -9.01
CA VAL A 100 -19.81 -4.69 -8.74
C VAL A 100 -18.88 -5.39 -9.74
N VAL A 101 -19.13 -6.66 -10.06
CA VAL A 101 -18.38 -7.41 -11.06
C VAL A 101 -18.46 -6.73 -12.42
N GLU A 102 -19.67 -6.37 -12.87
CA GLU A 102 -19.88 -5.67 -14.14
C GLU A 102 -19.17 -4.31 -14.16
N ARG A 103 -19.27 -3.54 -13.07
CA ARG A 103 -18.60 -2.23 -12.98
C ARG A 103 -17.08 -2.35 -13.02
N ILE A 104 -16.50 -3.31 -12.30
CA ILE A 104 -15.04 -3.55 -12.31
C ILE A 104 -14.60 -4.00 -13.71
N ALA A 105 -15.38 -4.85 -14.38
CA ALA A 105 -15.07 -5.28 -15.75
C ALA A 105 -15.04 -4.10 -16.73
N GLY A 106 -16.03 -3.19 -16.67
CA GLY A 106 -16.03 -1.96 -17.47
C GLY A 106 -14.83 -1.06 -17.19
N LEU A 107 -14.51 -0.82 -15.90
CA LEU A 107 -13.35 0.00 -15.53
C LEU A 107 -12.01 -0.57 -16.02
N LYS A 108 -11.89 -1.90 -16.09
CA LYS A 108 -10.70 -2.54 -16.67
C LYS A 108 -10.61 -2.34 -18.18
N GLN A 109 -11.72 -2.44 -18.89
CA GLN A 109 -11.77 -2.18 -20.33
C GLN A 109 -11.37 -0.73 -20.62
N ASP A 110 -11.90 0.24 -19.87
CA ASP A 110 -11.52 1.65 -20.00
C ASP A 110 -10.00 1.85 -19.75
N LEU A 111 -9.42 1.15 -18.78
CA LEU A 111 -7.98 1.20 -18.49
C LEU A 111 -7.14 0.59 -19.61
N ASP A 112 -7.59 -0.53 -20.19
CA ASP A 112 -6.91 -1.19 -21.31
C ASP A 112 -6.96 -0.31 -22.57
N GLU A 113 -8.10 0.34 -22.85
CA GLU A 113 -8.27 1.31 -23.93
C GLU A 113 -7.38 2.55 -23.74
N HIS A 114 -7.14 2.95 -22.50
CA HIS A 114 -6.31 4.09 -22.14
C HIS A 114 -4.90 3.71 -21.66
N ALA A 115 -4.44 2.49 -21.93
CA ALA A 115 -3.19 1.95 -21.42
C ALA A 115 -1.99 2.86 -21.69
N GLY A 116 -1.91 3.50 -22.86
CA GLY A 116 -0.84 4.44 -23.21
C GLY A 116 -0.80 5.71 -22.33
N SER A 117 -1.94 6.20 -21.86
CA SER A 117 -2.00 7.33 -20.92
C SER A 117 -1.71 6.88 -19.50
N ALA A 118 -2.22 5.72 -19.10
CA ALA A 118 -1.95 5.11 -17.81
C ALA A 118 -0.46 4.83 -17.61
N GLU A 119 0.24 4.28 -18.61
CA GLU A 119 1.68 3.98 -18.51
C GLU A 119 2.53 5.27 -18.39
N ARG A 120 2.11 6.38 -19.04
CA ARG A 120 2.78 7.68 -18.91
C ARG A 120 2.63 8.27 -17.50
N ILE A 121 1.42 8.21 -16.95
CA ILE A 121 1.14 8.69 -15.57
C ILE A 121 1.92 7.85 -14.56
N LYS A 122 1.87 6.51 -14.71
CA LYS A 122 2.63 5.57 -13.87
C LYS A 122 4.13 5.83 -13.92
N GLY A 123 4.69 6.06 -15.12
CA GLY A 123 6.10 6.43 -15.26
C GLY A 123 6.44 7.80 -14.64
N ALA A 124 5.50 8.74 -14.60
CA ALA A 124 5.68 10.01 -13.91
C ALA A 124 5.65 9.87 -12.38
N LEU A 125 4.70 9.09 -11.83
CA LEU A 125 4.65 8.78 -10.40
C LEU A 125 5.87 7.99 -9.94
N ASP A 126 6.33 7.01 -10.73
CA ASP A 126 7.54 6.26 -10.40
C ASP A 126 8.76 7.17 -10.25
N ARG A 127 8.90 8.20 -11.11
CA ARG A 127 9.95 9.22 -10.97
C ARG A 127 9.81 10.05 -9.68
N LEU A 128 8.59 10.38 -9.27
CA LEU A 128 8.36 11.09 -8.00
C LEU A 128 8.74 10.21 -6.81
N VAL A 129 8.39 8.92 -6.85
CA VAL A 129 8.81 7.95 -5.85
C VAL A 129 10.33 7.80 -5.82
N GLU A 130 10.99 7.77 -6.99
CA GLU A 130 12.45 7.76 -7.10
C GLU A 130 13.08 8.92 -6.33
N LEU A 131 12.57 10.13 -6.55
CA LEU A 131 13.04 11.34 -5.88
C LEU A 131 12.78 11.29 -4.37
N GLU A 132 11.64 10.78 -3.92
CA GLU A 132 11.34 10.64 -2.49
C GLU A 132 12.24 9.60 -1.81
N VAL A 133 12.52 8.47 -2.47
CA VAL A 133 13.47 7.46 -2.00
C VAL A 133 14.88 8.05 -1.91
N GLU A 134 15.31 8.82 -2.91
CA GLU A 134 16.61 9.48 -2.93
C GLU A 134 16.76 10.48 -1.78
N LYS A 135 15.75 11.34 -1.57
CA LYS A 135 15.69 12.27 -0.42
C LYS A 135 15.72 11.55 0.91
N ALA A 136 14.99 10.44 1.07
CA ALA A 136 14.99 9.63 2.28
C ALA A 136 16.37 8.99 2.55
N GLY A 137 17.06 8.54 1.48
CA GLY A 137 18.44 8.07 1.55
C GLY A 137 19.42 9.17 1.97
N ALA A 138 19.30 10.37 1.40
CA ALA A 138 20.10 11.53 1.78
C ALA A 138 19.90 11.93 3.26
N ARG A 139 18.65 11.88 3.75
CA ARG A 139 18.32 12.14 5.16
C ARG A 139 18.92 11.13 6.14
N LYS A 140 19.03 9.85 5.75
CA LYS A 140 19.73 8.82 6.54
C LYS A 140 21.24 9.07 6.60
N ARG A 141 21.84 9.58 5.51
CA ARG A 141 23.28 9.92 5.46
C ARG A 141 23.61 11.17 6.28
N THR A 142 22.75 12.19 6.27
CA THR A 142 22.93 13.41 7.07
C THR A 142 22.55 13.23 8.55
N GLY A 143 21.69 12.25 8.87
CA GLY A 143 21.31 11.89 10.24
C GLY A 143 22.27 10.94 10.95
N ALA A 144 23.31 10.43 10.27
CA ALA A 144 24.36 9.64 10.89
C ALA A 144 25.24 10.53 11.78
N LYS A 145 24.82 10.74 13.04
CA LYS A 145 25.73 11.29 14.06
C LYS A 145 26.93 10.34 14.17
N PRO A 146 28.18 10.85 14.10
CA PRO A 146 29.34 10.05 14.49
C PRO A 146 29.08 9.52 15.89
N SER A 147 29.33 8.24 16.12
CA SER A 147 29.19 7.61 17.43
C SER A 147 29.94 8.44 18.47
N ALA A 148 29.20 9.09 19.37
CA ALA A 148 29.80 9.70 20.54
C ALA A 148 30.27 8.56 21.45
N SER A 149 31.57 8.30 21.40
CA SER A 149 32.31 7.63 22.46
C SER A 149 32.11 8.39 23.77
N ARG A 150 31.07 8.02 24.53
CA ARG A 150 30.94 8.45 25.93
C ARG A 150 29.94 7.58 26.69
N TRP A 151 30.28 6.32 26.88
CA TRP A 151 29.72 5.51 27.97
C TRP A 151 30.86 5.09 28.89
N CYS A 152 31.36 6.04 29.68
CA CYS A 152 31.95 5.71 30.98
C CYS A 152 30.88 6.01 32.02
N ARG A 153 30.16 4.97 32.44
CA ARG A 153 29.24 5.01 33.59
C ARG A 153 30.00 4.39 34.76
N CYS A 154 30.86 5.14 35.42
CA CYS A 154 31.44 4.72 36.70
C CYS A 154 30.48 5.13 37.82
N GLY A 155 29.64 4.20 38.25
CA GLY A 155 28.88 4.30 39.48
C GLY A 155 29.62 3.57 40.59
N THR A 156 30.14 4.32 41.57
CA THR A 156 30.42 3.89 42.95
C THR A 156 31.21 2.58 43.14
N SER A 157 32.53 2.65 43.03
CA SER A 157 33.46 2.64 44.18
C SER A 157 34.88 2.31 43.70
N ARG A 158 35.81 3.25 43.95
CA ARG A 158 37.27 3.09 43.86
C ARG A 158 37.82 2.85 42.43
N CYS A 159 37.97 3.94 41.66
CA CYS A 159 38.86 3.97 40.49
C CYS A 159 40.32 3.95 40.96
N ALA A 160 40.98 2.81 40.81
CA ALA A 160 42.43 2.72 40.77
C ALA A 160 42.84 2.26 39.37
N GLY A 161 43.68 3.04 38.69
CA GLY A 161 44.39 2.63 37.48
C GLY A 161 43.74 3.04 36.16
N CYS A 162 44.05 4.26 35.69
CA CYS A 162 44.21 4.50 34.25
C CYS A 162 45.69 4.29 33.93
N GLY A 163 45.98 3.31 33.09
CA GLY A 163 47.23 3.11 32.35
C GLY A 163 46.87 2.77 30.92
#